data_AF-A0A233V2D9-F1
#
_entry.id   AF-A0A233V2D9-F1
#
_cell.length_a   1.000
_cell.length_b   1.000
_cell.length_c   1.000
_cell.angle_alpha   90.00
_cell.angle_beta   90.00
_cell.angle_gamma   90.00
#
_symmetry.space_group_name_H-M   'P 1'
#
loop_
_entity.id
_entity.type
_entity.pdbx_description
1 polymer ?
#
loop_
_entity_poly.entity_id
_entity_poly.type
_entity_poly.pdbx_seq_one_letter_code
_entity_poly.pdbx_strand_id
1 'polypeptide(L)'
;MKLTTKDLTKIGVFGALTIVLGLTPLGMIPIGPVRVTTLHIPTIVAALVAGPWVSLFVGLLFGLFSLVNNIIAPTILSFMFYNPLVSVLPRVLIAVVTYQVYNKLRDKNDVIRYGIPAICGSVMNTVGVLGMAFICHSKQIESVMHVKAQYFLGGIVATNMPFEIVISFVLAILIAKSVNKNK
;
A
#
# COMPACT_ATOMS: atom_id res chain seq x y z
N MET A 1 -18.44 -19.82 -1.38
CA MET A 1 -17.09 -19.92 -0.77
C MET A 1 -17.23 -19.57 0.72
N LYS A 2 -16.75 -20.41 1.64
CA LYS A 2 -16.99 -20.21 3.09
C LYS A 2 -15.80 -19.47 3.70
N LEU A 3 -15.95 -18.19 4.02
CA LEU A 3 -15.04 -17.48 4.93
C LEU A 3 -15.02 -18.26 6.25
N THR A 4 -13.83 -18.67 6.68
CA THR A 4 -13.69 -19.36 7.97
C THR A 4 -13.51 -18.33 9.08
N THR A 5 -13.83 -18.72 10.31
CA THR A 5 -13.57 -17.89 11.50
C THR A 5 -12.10 -17.46 11.58
N LYS A 6 -11.17 -18.34 11.20
CA LYS A 6 -9.73 -18.03 11.11
C LYS A 6 -9.42 -16.91 10.13
N ASP A 7 -10.13 -16.81 9.01
CA ASP A 7 -9.89 -15.75 8.01
C ASP A 7 -10.42 -14.41 8.48
N LEU A 8 -11.58 -14.40 9.15
CA LEU A 8 -12.09 -13.20 9.83
C LEU A 8 -11.12 -12.69 10.90
N THR A 9 -10.53 -13.59 11.70
CA THR A 9 -9.50 -13.21 12.67
C THR A 9 -8.27 -12.60 11.99
N LYS A 10 -7.77 -13.19 10.89
CA LYS A 10 -6.64 -12.62 10.14
C LYS A 10 -6.97 -11.22 9.59
N ILE A 11 -8.17 -11.01 9.04
CA ILE A 11 -8.62 -9.70 8.56
C ILE A 11 -8.58 -8.69 9.72
N GLY A 12 -9.11 -9.06 10.89
CA GLY A 12 -9.08 -8.20 12.09
C GLY A 12 -7.65 -7.86 12.53
N VAL A 13 -6.77 -8.86 12.61
CA VAL A 13 -5.36 -8.65 13.03
C VAL A 13 -4.61 -7.77 12.04
N PHE A 14 -4.66 -8.08 10.73
CA PHE A 14 -3.97 -7.28 9.73
C PHE A 14 -4.58 -5.88 9.58
N GLY A 15 -5.90 -5.75 9.69
CA GLY A 15 -6.60 -4.46 9.68
C GLY A 15 -6.23 -3.60 10.88
N ALA A 16 -6.18 -4.17 12.09
CA ALA A 16 -5.71 -3.48 13.29
C ALA A 16 -4.24 -3.07 13.14
N LEU A 17 -3.39 -3.93 12.59
CA LEU A 17 -1.99 -3.60 12.32
C LEU A 17 -1.85 -2.42 11.36
N THR A 18 -2.65 -2.38 10.29
CA THR A 18 -2.68 -1.24 9.36
C THR A 18 -3.08 0.05 10.08
N ILE A 19 -4.10 0.02 10.94
CA ILE A 19 -4.55 1.22 11.67
C ILE A 19 -3.48 1.68 12.67
N VAL A 20 -2.89 0.76 13.45
CA VAL A 20 -1.84 1.08 14.42
C VAL A 20 -0.61 1.65 13.73
N LEU A 21 -0.18 1.05 12.62
CA LEU A 21 0.89 1.62 11.80
C LEU A 21 0.51 3.00 11.28
N GLY A 22 -0.76 3.21 10.90
CA GLY A 22 -1.24 4.47 10.35
C GLY A 22 -1.28 5.61 11.36
N LEU A 23 -1.55 5.29 12.61
CA LEU A 23 -1.54 6.25 13.73
C LEU A 23 -0.11 6.51 14.25
N THR A 24 0.85 5.63 13.94
CA THR A 24 2.24 5.81 14.34
C THR A 24 3.05 6.52 13.24
N PRO A 25 4.15 7.21 13.59
CA PRO A 25 5.05 7.82 12.61
C PRO A 25 5.67 6.82 11.62
N LEU A 26 5.63 5.52 11.95
CA LEU A 26 6.15 4.44 11.12
C LEU A 26 5.32 4.24 9.84
N GLY A 27 4.01 4.46 9.89
CA GLY A 27 3.10 4.29 8.75
C GLY A 27 3.22 5.39 7.68
N MET A 28 3.63 6.58 8.10
CA MET A 28 3.73 7.77 7.26
C MET A 28 4.97 8.57 7.68
N ILE A 29 6.11 8.24 7.09
CA ILE A 29 7.36 8.96 7.34
C ILE A 29 7.31 10.27 6.54
N PRO A 30 7.27 11.45 7.17
CA PRO A 30 7.28 12.70 6.44
C PRO A 30 8.68 12.93 5.85
N ILE A 31 8.83 12.77 4.54
CA ILE A 31 10.07 13.14 3.83
C ILE A 31 9.75 14.34 2.93
N GLY A 32 10.13 15.53 3.39
CA GLY A 32 9.84 16.78 2.70
C GLY A 32 8.34 17.11 2.66
N PRO A 33 7.78 17.54 1.51
CA PRO A 33 6.37 17.92 1.40
C PRO A 33 5.41 16.73 1.33
N VAL A 34 5.91 15.48 1.35
CA VAL A 34 5.10 14.28 1.17
C VAL A 34 5.35 13.25 2.25
N ARG A 35 4.30 12.52 2.63
CA ARG A 35 4.36 11.40 3.56
C ARG A 35 4.65 10.11 2.79
N VAL A 36 5.83 9.54 3.00
CA VAL A 36 6.20 8.20 2.51
C VAL A 36 5.39 7.18 3.31
N THR A 37 4.65 6.31 2.64
CA THR A 37 3.79 5.35 3.34
C THR A 37 4.42 3.97 3.43
N THR A 38 4.31 3.34 4.59
CA THR A 38 4.60 1.90 4.79
C THR A 38 3.33 1.10 5.05
N LEU A 39 2.15 1.76 4.96
CA LEU A 39 0.86 1.18 5.35
C LEU A 39 0.35 0.10 4.40
N HIS A 40 0.94 0.00 3.20
CA HIS A 40 0.65 -1.07 2.26
C HIS A 40 1.30 -2.41 2.68
N ILE A 41 2.29 -2.41 3.58
CA ILE A 41 3.03 -3.62 3.98
C ILE A 41 2.13 -4.69 4.62
N PRO A 42 1.25 -4.39 5.61
CA PRO A 42 0.30 -5.38 6.12
C PRO A 42 -0.59 -5.98 5.02
N THR A 43 -0.98 -5.19 4.03
CA THR A 43 -1.80 -5.65 2.89
C THR A 43 -1.00 -6.62 2.01
N ILE A 44 0.27 -6.31 1.73
CA ILE A 44 1.19 -7.19 1.01
C ILE A 44 1.38 -8.51 1.77
N VAL A 45 1.67 -8.45 3.06
CA VAL A 45 1.88 -9.65 3.89
C VAL A 45 0.61 -10.50 3.97
N ALA A 46 -0.55 -9.86 4.12
CA ALA A 46 -1.84 -10.55 4.09
C ALA A 46 -2.06 -11.28 2.75
N ALA A 47 -1.66 -10.68 1.62
CA ALA A 47 -1.76 -11.30 0.30
C ALA A 47 -0.85 -12.54 0.20
N LEU A 48 0.37 -12.48 0.75
CA LEU A 48 1.33 -13.59 0.72
C LEU A 48 0.95 -14.75 1.64
N VAL A 49 0.32 -14.48 2.78
CA VAL A 49 0.15 -15.45 3.87
C VAL A 49 -1.28 -15.94 4.04
N ALA A 50 -2.26 -15.03 3.90
CA ALA A 50 -3.65 -15.26 4.25
C ALA A 50 -4.57 -15.48 3.05
N GLY A 51 -4.11 -15.14 1.84
CA GLY A 51 -4.83 -15.37 0.58
C GLY A 51 -5.60 -14.15 0.08
N PRO A 52 -6.33 -14.31 -1.05
CA PRO A 52 -6.83 -13.19 -1.85
C PRO A 52 -7.94 -12.41 -1.16
N TRP A 53 -8.86 -13.11 -0.49
CA TRP A 53 -10.01 -12.46 0.15
C TRP A 53 -9.58 -11.68 1.39
N VAL A 54 -8.68 -12.26 2.20
CA VAL A 54 -8.16 -11.59 3.40
C VAL A 54 -7.42 -10.32 2.99
N SER A 55 -6.52 -10.38 2.01
CA SER A 55 -5.79 -9.20 1.56
C SER A 55 -6.69 -8.14 0.93
N LEU A 56 -7.75 -8.54 0.21
CA LEU A 56 -8.70 -7.62 -0.40
C LEU A 56 -9.46 -6.82 0.68
N PHE A 57 -9.96 -7.48 1.74
CA PHE A 57 -10.60 -6.78 2.85
C PHE A 57 -9.63 -5.89 3.62
N VAL A 58 -8.39 -6.33 3.83
CA VAL A 58 -7.34 -5.52 4.48
C VAL A 58 -7.00 -4.30 3.62
N GLY A 59 -6.90 -4.45 2.28
CA GLY A 59 -6.68 -3.34 1.35
C GLY A 59 -7.84 -2.35 1.31
N LEU A 60 -9.09 -2.82 1.43
CA LEU A 60 -10.26 -1.95 1.60
C LEU A 60 -10.20 -1.15 2.90
N LEU A 61 -9.91 -1.82 4.03
CA LEU A 61 -9.74 -1.14 5.32
C LEU A 61 -8.62 -0.11 5.27
N PHE A 62 -7.52 -0.43 4.60
CA PHE A 62 -6.42 0.51 4.38
C PHE A 62 -6.88 1.73 3.55
N GLY A 63 -7.62 1.52 2.45
CA GLY A 63 -8.16 2.60 1.63
C GLY A 63 -9.10 3.53 2.41
N LEU A 64 -10.01 2.96 3.21
CA LEU A 64 -10.93 3.71 4.06
C LEU A 64 -10.19 4.49 5.15
N PHE A 65 -9.22 3.83 5.81
CA PHE A 65 -8.37 4.49 6.79
C PHE A 65 -7.59 5.65 6.17
N SER A 66 -7.06 5.50 4.95
CA SER A 66 -6.35 6.56 4.23
C SER A 66 -7.26 7.77 3.96
N LEU A 67 -8.54 7.56 3.65
CA LEU A 67 -9.51 8.63 3.46
C LEU A 67 -9.78 9.36 4.78
N VAL A 68 -10.10 8.61 5.84
CA VAL A 68 -10.41 9.17 7.17
C VAL A 68 -9.21 9.95 7.72
N ASN A 69 -8.01 9.39 7.62
CA ASN A 69 -6.79 10.03 8.11
C ASN A 69 -6.50 11.36 7.37
N ASN A 70 -6.78 11.45 6.07
CA ASN A 70 -6.61 12.71 5.32
C ASN A 70 -7.68 13.77 5.65
N ILE A 71 -8.83 13.36 6.20
CA ILE A 71 -9.84 14.29 6.72
C ILE A 71 -9.41 14.84 8.09
N ILE A 72 -8.92 13.97 8.98
CA ILE A 72 -8.59 14.34 10.36
C ILE A 72 -7.26 15.12 10.44
N ALA A 73 -6.26 14.74 9.63
CA ALA A 73 -4.94 15.36 9.60
C ALA A 73 -4.59 15.83 8.17
N PRO A 74 -5.22 16.93 7.70
CA PRO A 74 -5.02 17.41 6.35
C PRO A 74 -3.60 17.96 6.14
N THR A 75 -3.04 17.62 4.99
CA THR A 75 -1.79 18.14 4.43
C THR A 75 -2.09 18.90 3.14
N ILE A 76 -1.10 19.60 2.59
CA ILE A 76 -1.22 20.39 1.36
C ILE A 76 -1.72 19.53 0.18
N LEU A 77 -1.48 18.22 0.18
CA LEU A 77 -1.91 17.26 -0.86
C LEU A 77 -3.13 16.42 -0.47
N SER A 78 -3.72 16.65 0.72
CA SER A 78 -4.83 15.83 1.21
C SER A 78 -6.11 15.96 0.39
N PHE A 79 -6.26 17.05 -0.38
CA PHE A 79 -7.38 17.23 -1.32
C PHE A 79 -7.50 16.09 -2.35
N MET A 80 -6.37 15.49 -2.72
CA MET A 80 -6.29 14.39 -3.70
C MET A 80 -6.87 13.10 -3.12
N PHE A 81 -6.85 12.95 -1.79
CA PHE A 81 -7.28 11.76 -1.07
C PHE A 81 -8.73 11.83 -0.56
N TYR A 82 -9.41 12.96 -0.74
CA TYR A 82 -10.86 13.02 -0.49
C TYR A 82 -11.66 12.26 -1.53
N ASN A 83 -11.11 12.06 -2.74
CA ASN A 83 -11.74 11.24 -3.73
C ASN A 83 -11.55 9.74 -3.39
N PRO A 84 -12.62 9.00 -3.04
CA PRO A 84 -12.50 7.59 -2.69
C PRO A 84 -11.96 6.75 -3.85
N LEU A 85 -12.09 7.19 -5.10
CA LEU A 85 -11.45 6.50 -6.23
C LEU A 85 -9.92 6.59 -6.14
N VAL A 86 -9.36 7.73 -5.76
CA VAL A 86 -7.89 7.89 -5.63
C VAL A 86 -7.38 7.20 -4.37
N SER A 87 -8.19 7.19 -3.30
CA SER A 87 -7.79 6.65 -2.00
C SER A 87 -7.98 5.15 -1.85
N VAL A 88 -9.08 4.59 -2.34
CA VAL A 88 -9.46 3.19 -2.09
C VAL A 88 -9.04 2.28 -3.24
N LEU A 89 -9.23 2.73 -4.49
CA LEU A 89 -8.99 1.88 -5.66
C LEU A 89 -7.54 1.36 -5.72
N PRO A 90 -6.49 2.20 -5.61
CA PRO A 90 -5.12 1.71 -5.65
C PRO A 90 -4.82 0.72 -4.52
N ARG A 91 -5.46 0.90 -3.36
CA ARG A 91 -5.21 0.08 -2.15
C ARG A 91 -5.77 -1.32 -2.28
N VAL A 92 -6.93 -1.45 -2.91
CA VAL A 92 -7.49 -2.75 -3.30
C VAL A 92 -6.65 -3.38 -4.41
N LEU A 93 -6.16 -2.57 -5.37
CA LEU A 93 -5.32 -3.07 -6.45
C LEU A 93 -3.99 -3.66 -5.95
N ILE A 94 -3.37 -3.10 -4.91
CA ILE A 94 -2.19 -3.68 -4.26
C ILE A 94 -2.48 -5.13 -3.84
N ALA A 95 -3.59 -5.35 -3.12
CA ALA A 95 -3.97 -6.66 -2.62
C ALA A 95 -4.16 -7.68 -3.77
N VAL A 96 -4.81 -7.26 -4.85
CA VAL A 96 -5.06 -8.10 -6.03
C VAL A 96 -3.76 -8.40 -6.78
N VAL A 97 -2.96 -7.38 -7.08
CA VAL A 97 -1.71 -7.52 -7.85
C VAL A 97 -0.71 -8.38 -7.09
N THR A 98 -0.47 -8.10 -5.80
CA THR A 98 0.46 -8.89 -4.99
C THR A 98 0.04 -10.35 -4.91
N TYR A 99 -1.25 -10.64 -4.69
CA TYR A 99 -1.72 -12.02 -4.65
C TYR A 99 -1.58 -12.71 -6.01
N GLN A 100 -1.95 -12.06 -7.11
CA GLN A 100 -1.86 -12.66 -8.44
C GLN A 100 -0.42 -12.97 -8.83
N VAL A 101 0.52 -12.07 -8.55
CA VAL A 101 1.95 -12.29 -8.80
C VAL A 101 2.42 -13.45 -7.94
N TYR A 102 2.10 -13.47 -6.64
CA TYR A 102 2.46 -14.56 -5.73
C TYR A 102 1.91 -15.92 -6.16
N ASN A 103 0.65 -15.99 -6.61
CA ASN A 103 0.01 -17.24 -7.02
C ASN A 103 0.60 -17.79 -8.33
N LYS A 104 1.02 -16.90 -9.24
CA LYS A 104 1.68 -17.30 -10.49
C LYS A 104 3.15 -17.68 -10.29
N LEU A 105 3.83 -17.07 -9.31
CA LEU A 105 5.22 -17.39 -8.98
C LEU A 105 5.31 -18.66 -8.12
N ARG A 106 5.74 -19.77 -8.74
CA ARG A 106 5.96 -21.06 -8.05
C ARG A 106 7.45 -21.37 -7.90
N ASP A 107 8.26 -20.34 -7.69
CA ASP A 107 9.70 -20.50 -7.48
C ASP A 107 9.99 -21.15 -6.11
N LYS A 108 11.06 -21.94 -6.04
CA LYS A 108 11.54 -22.56 -4.80
C LYS A 108 12.35 -21.57 -3.94
N ASN A 109 12.89 -20.51 -4.55
CA ASN A 109 13.62 -19.50 -3.81
C ASN A 109 12.65 -18.55 -3.08
N ASP A 110 12.67 -18.59 -1.74
CA ASP A 110 11.85 -17.73 -0.88
C ASP A 110 12.01 -16.24 -1.22
N VAL A 111 13.23 -15.81 -1.56
CA VAL A 111 13.53 -14.41 -1.90
C VAL A 111 12.77 -13.98 -3.15
N ILE A 112 12.74 -14.83 -4.16
CA ILE A 112 12.03 -14.56 -5.42
C ILE A 112 10.53 -14.66 -5.19
N ARG A 113 10.09 -15.73 -4.51
CA ARG A 113 8.68 -16.05 -4.28
C ARG A 113 7.95 -14.97 -3.46
N TYR A 114 8.58 -14.39 -2.45
CA TYR A 114 7.96 -13.35 -1.61
C TYR A 114 8.39 -11.94 -2.00
N GLY A 115 9.60 -11.78 -2.51
CA GLY A 115 10.17 -10.47 -2.87
C GLY A 115 9.53 -9.86 -4.11
N ILE A 116 9.40 -10.61 -5.22
CA ILE A 116 8.83 -10.06 -6.46
C ILE A 116 7.39 -9.56 -6.28
N PRO A 117 6.47 -10.32 -5.64
CA PRO A 117 5.12 -9.82 -5.40
C PRO A 117 5.08 -8.57 -4.49
N ALA A 118 6.02 -8.45 -3.54
CA ALA A 118 6.12 -7.29 -2.66
C ALA A 118 6.57 -6.04 -3.43
N ILE A 119 7.55 -6.18 -4.33
CA ILE A 119 7.98 -5.11 -5.24
C ILE A 119 6.79 -4.67 -6.09
N CYS A 120 6.08 -5.60 -6.74
CA CYS A 120 4.92 -5.29 -7.57
C CYS A 120 3.81 -4.57 -6.76
N GLY A 121 3.57 -5.01 -5.52
CA GLY A 121 2.61 -4.36 -4.62
C GLY A 121 2.99 -2.91 -4.29
N SER A 122 4.26 -2.66 -3.96
CA SER A 122 4.75 -1.31 -3.66
C SER A 122 4.74 -0.39 -4.87
N VAL A 123 5.12 -0.89 -6.05
CA VAL A 123 4.99 -0.15 -7.31
C VAL A 123 3.54 0.26 -7.54
N MET A 124 2.59 -0.67 -7.33
CA MET A 124 1.17 -0.38 -7.50
C MET A 124 0.65 0.65 -6.49
N ASN A 125 1.21 0.69 -5.28
CA ASN A 125 0.92 1.73 -4.30
C ASN A 125 1.37 3.11 -4.80
N THR A 126 2.65 3.28 -5.10
CA THR A 126 3.19 4.60 -5.45
C THR A 126 2.63 5.08 -6.80
N VAL A 127 2.71 4.24 -7.84
CA VAL A 127 2.27 4.59 -9.20
C VAL A 127 0.75 4.67 -9.29
N GLY A 128 0.03 3.74 -8.65
CA GLY A 128 -1.43 3.75 -8.67
C GLY A 128 -2.00 4.99 -7.99
N VAL A 129 -1.45 5.38 -6.83
CA VAL A 129 -1.89 6.57 -6.11
C VAL A 129 -1.52 7.85 -6.84
N LEU A 130 -0.24 8.03 -7.18
CA LEU A 130 0.24 9.27 -7.80
C LEU A 130 -0.21 9.41 -9.26
N GLY A 131 -0.39 8.31 -9.97
CA GLY A 131 -0.96 8.29 -11.31
C GLY A 131 -2.44 8.69 -11.32
N MET A 132 -3.25 8.13 -10.41
CA MET A 132 -4.67 8.50 -10.31
C MET A 132 -4.84 9.96 -9.87
N ALA A 133 -3.97 10.40 -8.95
CA ALA A 133 -3.82 11.79 -8.55
C ALA A 133 -3.53 12.74 -9.73
N PHE A 134 -2.61 12.38 -10.63
CA PHE A 134 -2.31 13.17 -11.82
C PHE A 134 -3.52 13.32 -12.74
N ILE A 135 -4.24 12.21 -12.99
CA ILE A 135 -5.40 12.19 -13.89
C ILE A 135 -6.55 13.05 -13.31
N CYS A 136 -6.84 12.90 -12.01
CA CYS A 136 -8.00 13.56 -11.40
C CYS A 136 -7.73 15.01 -10.95
N HIS A 137 -6.49 15.36 -10.60
CA HIS A 137 -6.19 16.60 -9.86
C HIS A 137 -4.99 17.41 -10.38
N SER A 138 -4.48 17.12 -11.59
CA SER A 138 -3.34 17.84 -12.21
C SER A 138 -3.44 19.37 -12.11
N LYS A 139 -4.57 19.97 -12.49
CA LYS A 139 -4.77 21.44 -12.47
C LYS A 139 -4.71 22.03 -11.05
N GLN A 140 -5.23 21.33 -10.06
CA GLN A 140 -5.19 21.78 -8.66
C GLN A 140 -3.78 21.68 -8.09
N ILE A 141 -3.04 20.62 -8.42
CA ILE A 141 -1.64 20.46 -8.00
C ILE A 141 -0.79 21.62 -8.54
N GLU A 142 -0.98 22.02 -9.80
CA GLU A 142 -0.25 23.14 -10.40
C GLU A 142 -0.59 24.49 -9.75
N SER A 143 -1.86 24.69 -9.37
CA SER A 143 -2.29 25.92 -8.70
C SER A 143 -1.74 26.08 -7.28
N VAL A 144 -1.54 24.96 -6.56
CA VAL A 144 -1.08 24.96 -5.17
C VAL A 144 0.44 24.95 -5.07
N MET A 145 1.11 24.18 -5.93
CA MET A 145 2.56 24.02 -5.87
C MET A 145 3.31 24.99 -6.79
N HIS A 146 2.62 25.73 -7.67
CA HIS A 146 3.22 26.62 -8.68
C HIS A 146 4.25 25.94 -9.61
N VAL A 147 4.24 24.62 -9.68
CA VAL A 147 5.13 23.79 -10.49
C VAL A 147 4.27 22.81 -11.30
N LYS A 148 4.68 22.49 -12.53
CA LYS A 148 3.95 21.50 -13.36
C LYS A 148 3.78 20.18 -12.61
N ALA A 149 2.56 19.64 -12.62
CA ALA A 149 2.19 18.46 -11.83
C ALA A 149 3.08 17.24 -12.16
N GLN A 150 3.51 17.13 -13.42
CA GLN A 150 4.40 16.06 -13.89
C GLN A 150 5.75 16.03 -13.16
N TYR A 151 6.39 17.19 -12.94
CA TYR A 151 7.70 17.27 -12.31
C TYR A 151 7.58 17.06 -10.81
N PHE A 152 6.53 17.62 -10.21
CA PHE A 152 6.27 17.47 -8.79
C PHE A 152 5.97 16.01 -8.41
N LEU A 153 4.98 15.38 -9.08
CA LEU A 153 4.62 13.99 -8.83
C LEU A 153 5.74 13.02 -9.24
N GLY A 154 6.43 13.29 -10.35
CA GLY A 154 7.60 12.52 -10.77
C GLY A 154 8.74 12.56 -9.74
N GLY A 155 8.99 13.72 -9.13
CA GLY A 155 9.94 13.86 -8.02
C GLY A 155 9.56 13.01 -6.83
N ILE A 156 8.28 12.99 -6.45
CA ILE A 156 7.77 12.19 -5.33
C ILE A 156 7.94 10.69 -5.62
N VAL A 157 7.62 10.24 -6.84
CA VAL A 157 7.85 8.85 -7.25
C VAL A 157 9.35 8.53 -7.12
N ALA A 158 10.22 9.39 -7.67
CA ALA A 158 11.66 9.15 -7.67
C ALA A 158 12.26 9.09 -6.26
N THR A 159 11.78 9.91 -5.33
CA THR A 159 12.27 9.89 -3.94
C THR A 159 11.69 8.74 -3.15
N ASN A 160 10.39 8.43 -3.28
CA ASN A 160 9.70 7.55 -2.33
C ASN A 160 9.72 6.08 -2.77
N MET A 161 9.59 5.82 -4.07
CA MET A 161 9.48 4.48 -4.64
C MET A 161 10.67 3.57 -4.27
N PRO A 162 11.94 4.03 -4.29
CA PRO A 162 13.06 3.19 -3.91
C PRO A 162 12.99 2.73 -2.45
N PHE A 163 12.64 3.63 -1.52
CA PHE A 163 12.52 3.28 -0.10
C PHE A 163 11.33 2.33 0.14
N GLU A 164 10.17 2.59 -0.47
CA GLU A 164 9.00 1.72 -0.35
C GLU A 164 9.31 0.31 -0.86
N ILE A 165 10.00 0.18 -2.00
CA ILE A 165 10.41 -1.10 -2.58
C ILE A 165 11.37 -1.84 -1.64
N VAL A 166 12.42 -1.18 -1.15
CA VAL A 166 13.42 -1.83 -0.28
C VAL A 166 12.77 -2.33 1.02
N ILE A 167 12.00 -1.47 1.68
CA ILE A 167 11.36 -1.81 2.96
C ILE A 167 10.34 -2.94 2.78
N SER A 168 9.47 -2.84 1.77
CA SER A 168 8.47 -3.87 1.49
C SER A 168 9.09 -5.20 1.09
N PHE A 169 10.16 -5.19 0.29
CA PHE A 169 10.88 -6.40 -0.10
C PHE A 169 11.48 -7.12 1.11
N VAL A 170 12.22 -6.40 1.95
CA VAL A 170 12.86 -6.97 3.13
C VAL A 170 11.81 -7.50 4.11
N LEU A 171 10.81 -6.68 4.45
CA LEU A 171 9.80 -7.08 5.43
C LEU A 171 8.89 -8.20 4.92
N ALA A 172 8.51 -8.19 3.65
CA ALA A 172 7.70 -9.27 3.07
C ALA A 172 8.43 -10.61 3.13
N ILE A 173 9.73 -10.65 2.80
CA ILE A 173 10.52 -11.88 2.87
C ILE A 173 10.64 -12.35 4.33
N LEU A 174 11.03 -11.47 5.25
CA LEU A 174 11.22 -11.83 6.66
C LEU A 174 9.93 -12.36 7.29
N ILE A 175 8.81 -11.66 7.08
CA ILE A 175 7.53 -12.02 7.68
C ILE A 175 6.94 -13.25 6.98
N ALA A 176 6.88 -13.29 5.66
CA ALA A 176 6.26 -14.42 4.94
C ALA A 176 7.04 -15.72 5.15
N LYS A 177 8.38 -15.66 5.17
CA LYS A 177 9.22 -16.82 5.48
C LYS A 177 9.02 -17.29 6.91
N SER A 178 9.00 -16.38 7.88
CA SER A 178 8.78 -16.72 9.29
C SER A 178 7.41 -17.38 9.50
N VAL A 179 6.36 -16.84 8.90
CA VAL A 179 5.00 -17.38 9.08
C VAL A 179 4.81 -18.73 8.37
N ASN A 180 5.36 -18.91 7.17
CA ASN A 180 5.22 -20.19 6.45
C ASN A 180 6.15 -21.29 6.96
N LYS A 181 7.25 -20.96 7.66
CA LYS A 181 8.09 -21.96 8.34
C LYS A 181 7.39 -22.58 9.57
N ASN A 182 6.39 -21.88 10.14
CA ASN A 182 5.63 -22.30 11.31
C ASN A 182 4.28 -22.97 10.97
N LYS A 183 4.04 -23.30 9.69
CA LYS A 183 2.91 -24.13 9.24
C LYS A 183 3.41 -25.54 8.94
#